data_AF-A0AAD0GGK9-F1
#
_entry.id   AF-A0AAD0GGK9-F1
#
_cell.length_a   1.000
_cell.length_b   1.000
_cell.length_c   1.000
_cell.angle_alpha   90.00
_cell.angle_beta   90.00
_cell.angle_gamma   90.00
#
_symmetry.space_group_name_H-M   'P 1'
#
loop_
_entity.id
_entity.type
_entity.pdbx_description
1 polymer ?
#
loop_
_entity_poly.entity_id
_entity_poly.type
_entity_poly.pdbx_seq_one_letter_code
_entity_poly.pdbx_strand_id
1 'polypeptide(L)' 'MHINLATLPQEEMDKVNVDLAAAGVAFKERYNMPVIAEVVEREQPSHLRDWFRERLIAHRLNSVNLSRLPWEPKVK' A
#
# COMPACT_ATOMS: atom_id res chain seq x y z
N MET A 1 -9.25 16.70 -15.75
CA MET A 1 -8.93 15.50 -16.54
C MET A 1 -9.48 14.31 -15.79
N HIS A 2 -10.41 13.56 -16.38
CA HIS A 2 -11.04 12.40 -15.74
C HIS A 2 -10.20 11.17 -16.07
N ILE A 3 -9.48 10.63 -15.08
CA ILE A 3 -8.72 9.40 -15.25
C ILE A 3 -9.63 8.27 -14.76
N ASN A 4 -10.32 7.61 -15.71
CA ASN A 4 -11.11 6.43 -15.39
C ASN A 4 -10.15 5.26 -15.16
N LEU A 5 -10.05 4.81 -13.91
CA LEU A 5 -9.24 3.63 -13.58
C LEU A 5 -9.68 2.38 -14.36
N ALA A 6 -10.97 2.28 -14.69
CA ALA A 6 -11.53 1.15 -15.43
C ALA A 6 -11.16 1.13 -16.94
N THR A 7 -10.63 2.22 -17.49
CA THR A 7 -10.18 2.27 -18.90
C THR A 7 -8.66 2.10 -19.03
N LEU A 8 -7.96 1.89 -17.92
CA LEU A 8 -6.52 1.71 -17.93
C LEU A 8 -6.14 0.30 -18.43
N PRO A 9 -4.97 0.16 -19.09
CA PRO A 9 -4.43 -1.15 -19.43
C PRO A 9 -4.15 -1.96 -18.15
N GLN A 10 -4.26 -3.28 -18.23
CA GLN A 10 -4.07 -4.19 -17.10
C GLN A 10 -2.77 -3.93 -16.34
N GLU A 11 -1.67 -3.67 -17.06
CA GLU A 11 -0.37 -3.32 -16.47
C GLU A 11 -0.39 -2.10 -15.52
N GLU A 12 -1.17 -1.06 -15.84
CA GLU A 12 -1.32 0.08 -14.94
C GLU A 12 -2.24 -0.26 -13.77
N MET A 13 -3.27 -1.06 -14.01
CA MET A 13 -4.17 -1.53 -12.96
C MET A 13 -3.42 -2.38 -11.92
N ASP A 14 -2.52 -3.26 -12.38
CA ASP A 14 -1.64 -4.04 -11.52
C ASP A 14 -0.67 -3.15 -10.73
N LYS A 15 -0.08 -2.12 -11.35
CA LYS A 15 0.76 -1.14 -10.62
C LYS A 15 0.00 -0.41 -9.52
N VAL A 16 -1.26 -0.02 -9.78
CA VAL A 16 -2.12 0.64 -8.79
C VAL A 16 -2.53 -0.32 -7.66
N ASN A 17 -2.82 -1.58 -7.97
CA ASN A 17 -3.11 -2.59 -6.95
C ASN A 17 -1.91 -2.86 -6.04
N VAL A 18 -0.72 -2.92 -6.62
CA VAL A 18 0.54 -3.10 -5.88
C VAL A 18 0.84 -1.89 -4.98
N ASP A 19 0.64 -0.68 -5.50
CA ASP A 19 0.75 0.57 -4.74
C ASP A 19 -0.23 0.59 -3.56
N LEU A 20 -1.49 0.23 -3.80
CA LEU A 20 -2.53 0.14 -2.77
C LEU A 20 -2.16 -0.89 -1.69
N ALA A 21 -1.62 -2.04 -2.09
CA ALA A 21 -1.17 -3.05 -1.15
C ALA A 21 0.01 -2.55 -0.30
N ALA A 22 0.98 -1.86 -0.91
CA ALA A 22 2.11 -1.26 -0.20
C ALA A 22 1.66 -0.17 0.78
N ALA A 23 0.75 0.71 0.35
CA ALA A 23 0.12 1.72 1.19
C ALA A 23 -0.62 1.08 2.37
N GLY A 24 -1.35 -0.01 2.12
CA GLY A 24 -2.07 -0.78 3.14
C GLY A 24 -1.15 -1.39 4.19
N VAL A 25 0.02 -1.89 3.79
CA VAL A 25 1.03 -2.41 4.74
C VAL A 25 1.58 -1.29 5.61
N ALA A 26 2.06 -0.20 5.01
CA ALA A 26 2.62 0.92 5.77
C ALA A 26 1.58 1.56 6.71
N PHE A 27 0.32 1.64 6.28
CA PHE A 27 -0.79 2.09 7.12
C PHE A 27 -1.03 1.12 8.28
N LYS A 28 -1.17 -0.18 8.04
CA LYS A 28 -1.39 -1.18 9.10
C LYS A 28 -0.24 -1.21 10.11
N GLU A 29 1.02 -1.12 9.66
CA GLU A 29 2.21 -0.99 10.53
C GLU A 29 2.11 0.26 11.43
N ARG A 30 1.66 1.40 10.89
CA ARG A 30 1.47 2.64 11.67
C ARG A 30 0.41 2.54 12.75
N TYR A 31 -0.66 1.77 12.50
CA TYR A 31 -1.77 1.60 13.44
C TYR A 31 -1.62 0.40 14.37
N ASN A 32 -0.41 -0.18 14.43
CA ASN A 32 -0.11 -1.33 15.28
C ASN A 32 -0.98 -2.56 14.98
N MET A 33 -1.57 -2.62 13.78
CA MET A 33 -2.28 -3.79 13.29
C MET A 33 -1.27 -4.82 12.77
N PRO A 34 -1.48 -6.12 13.04
CA PRO A 34 -0.60 -7.16 12.51
C PRO A 34 -0.70 -7.18 10.99
N VAL A 35 0.41 -6.92 10.31
CA VAL A 35 0.53 -7.01 8.85
C VAL A 35 1.85 -7.67 8.49
N ILE A 36 1.83 -8.52 7.46
CA ILE A 36 3.01 -9.24 7.00
C ILE A 36 3.30 -8.78 5.58
N ALA A 37 4.26 -7.86 5.44
CA ALA A 37 4.69 -7.34 4.14
C ALA A 37 5.13 -8.46 3.20
N GLU A 38 5.73 -9.53 3.73
CA GLU A 38 6.19 -10.69 2.97
C GLU A 38 5.05 -11.49 2.32
N VAL A 39 3.88 -11.57 2.98
CA VAL A 39 2.70 -12.24 2.41
C VAL A 39 2.20 -11.44 1.22
N VAL A 40 2.15 -10.11 1.35
CA VAL A 40 1.75 -9.22 0.26
C VAL A 40 2.75 -9.31 -0.89
N GLU A 41 4.06 -9.31 -0.62
CA GLU A 41 5.09 -9.46 -1.66
C GLU A 41 4.97 -10.80 -2.41
N ARG A 42 4.53 -11.87 -1.72
CA ARG A 42 4.29 -13.19 -2.34
C ARG A 42 2.98 -13.27 -3.13
N GLU A 43 1.95 -12.52 -2.73
CA GLU A 43 0.72 -12.40 -3.49
C GLU A 43 0.89 -11.56 -4.75
N GLN A 44 1.83 -10.61 -4.74
CA GLN A 44 2.06 -9.75 -5.89
C GLN A 44 2.86 -10.43 -7.01
N PRO A 45 2.61 -10.07 -8.28
CA PRO A 45 3.34 -10.62 -9.42
C PRO A 45 4.84 -10.33 -9.32
N SER A 46 5.68 -11.30 -9.71
CA SER A 46 7.14 -11.20 -9.57
C SER A 46 7.75 -9.98 -10.27
N HIS A 47 7.15 -9.54 -11.37
CA HIS A 47 7.56 -8.39 -12.17
C HIS A 47 7.22 -7.03 -11.51
N LEU A 48 6.36 -7.02 -10.50
CA LEU A 48 5.96 -5.82 -9.74
C LEU A 48 6.52 -5.81 -8.32
N ARG A 49 7.34 -6.79 -7.93
CA ARG A 49 7.98 -6.83 -6.61
C ARG A 49 8.94 -5.66 -6.39
N ASP A 50 9.74 -5.30 -7.39
CA ASP A 50 10.62 -4.14 -7.32
C ASP A 50 9.82 -2.85 -7.13
N TRP A 51 8.71 -2.71 -7.88
CA TRP A 51 7.76 -1.59 -7.74
C TRP A 51 7.15 -1.54 -6.33
N PHE A 52 6.67 -2.68 -5.81
CA PHE A 52 6.14 -2.79 -4.46
C PHE A 52 7.14 -2.32 -3.41
N ARG A 53 8.41 -2.72 -3.55
CA ARG A 53 9.47 -2.40 -2.59
C ARG A 53 9.78 -0.92 -2.56
N GLU A 54 9.95 -0.28 -3.73
CA GLU A 54 10.11 1.17 -3.82
C GLU A 54 8.92 1.89 -3.19
N ARG A 55 7.70 1.42 -3.48
CA ARG A 55 6.49 2.02 -2.95
C ARG A 55 6.33 1.86 -1.45
N LEU A 56 6.67 0.70 -0.92
CA LEU A 56 6.65 0.42 0.51
C LEU A 56 7.64 1.32 1.27
N ILE A 57 8.83 1.57 0.70
CA ILE A 57 9.79 2.54 1.25
C ILE A 57 9.21 3.96 1.21
N ALA A 58 8.66 4.39 0.07
CA ALA A 58 8.04 5.70 -0.07
C ALA A 58 6.87 5.89 0.92
N HIS A 59 6.03 4.87 1.12
CA HIS A 59 4.92 4.91 2.07
C HIS A 59 5.40 4.88 3.52
N ARG A 60 6.48 4.18 3.86
CA ARG A 60 7.10 4.26 5.19
C ARG A 60 7.68 5.65 5.45
N LEU A 61 8.37 6.25 4.49
CA LEU A 61 8.87 7.63 4.59
C LEU A 61 7.71 8.64 4.73
N ASN A 62 6.64 8.48 3.95
CA ASN A 62 5.43 9.28 4.10
C ASN A 62 4.73 9.02 5.44
N SER A 63 4.74 7.79 5.94
CA SER A 63 4.19 7.44 7.26
C SER A 63 4.93 8.12 8.41
N VAL A 64 6.20 8.50 8.22
CA VAL A 64 6.94 9.31 9.20
C VAL A 64 6.45 10.76 9.21
N ASN A 65 6.04 11.27 8.05
CA ASN A 65 5.52 12.65 7.89
C ASN A 65 4.02 12.75 8.26
N LEU A 66 3.24 11.69 8.05
CA LEU A 66 1.85 11.63 8.48
C LEU A 66 1.74 11.45 10.01
N SER A 67 1.23 12.48 10.69
CA SER A 67 1.02 12.52 12.14
C SER A 67 0.41 11.22 12.68
N ARG A 68 1.06 10.54 13.62
CA ARG A 68 0.60 9.27 14.26
C ARG A 68 -0.64 9.49 15.11
N LEU A 69 -1.76 9.88 14.49
CA LEU A 69 -3.05 9.89 15.16
C LEU A 69 -3.33 8.45 15.59
N PRO A 70 -3.48 8.17 16.89
CA PRO A 70 -3.79 6.84 17.38
C PRO A 70 -5.11 6.42 16.73
N TRP A 71 -5.16 5.19 16.21
CA TRP A 71 -6.44 4.61 15.84
C TRP A 71 -7.18 4.31 17.13
N GLU A 72 -8.14 5.17 17.47
CA GLU A 72 -9.12 4.89 18.48
C GLU A 72 -10.17 3.98 17.83
N PRO A 73 -10.27 2.69 18.21
CA PRO A 73 -11.40 1.87 17.79
C PRO A 73 -12.67 2.62 18.18
N LYS A 74 -13.54 2.93 17.21
CA LYS A 74 -14.88 3.42 17.52
C LYS A 74 -15.58 2.32 18.32
N VAL A 75 -15.65 2.52 19.63
CA VAL A 75 -16.44 1.67 20.53
C VAL A 75 -17.87 1.79 20.04
N LYS A 76 -18.40 0.67 19.56
CA LYS A 76 -19.78 0.54 19.07
C LYS A 76 -20.75 0.53 20.24
#